data_AF-A0A392QH77-F1
#
_entry.id   AF-A0A392QH77-F1
#
_cell.length_a   1.000
_cell.length_b   1.000
_cell.length_c   1.000
_cell.angle_alpha   90.00
_cell.angle_beta   90.00
_cell.angle_gamma   90.00
#
_symmetry.space_group_name_H-M   'P 1'
#
loop_
_entity.id
_entity.type
_entity.pdbx_description
1 polymer ?
#
loop_
_entity_poly.entity_id
_entity_poly.type
_entity_poly.pdbx_seq_one_letter_code
_entity_poly.pdbx_strand_id
1 'polypeptide(L)'
;PPAFRHAQLFDGQTEVIVPEAKKAILDDMGPEAIKNETANSSVAVFKLLDIVNYLNGREFQYLRKKDAAQKKKEFVTTLETTEAKLADVVKERDGLLQRVKELEDKILSLEGKLKSAEVTLMVEEEKEADLSGIYTESSRAELITKIFEVEYTMIEAASSQFHNAVAQLRAL
;
A
#
# COMPACT_ATOMS: atom_id res chain seq x y z
N PRO A 1 -7.25 7.82 -42.19
CA PRO A 1 -7.41 8.99 -43.08
C PRO A 1 -7.86 8.56 -44.49
N PRO A 2 -8.98 9.08 -45.04
CA PRO A 2 -9.39 8.74 -46.40
C PRO A 2 -8.52 9.53 -47.38
N ALA A 3 -7.54 8.85 -48.00
CA ALA A 3 -6.48 9.48 -48.79
C ALA A 3 -6.89 9.90 -50.23
N PHE A 4 -8.12 9.61 -50.66
CA PHE A 4 -8.59 9.97 -52.01
C PHE A 4 -10.04 10.45 -51.96
N ARG A 5 -10.26 11.69 -51.51
CA ARG A 5 -11.52 12.38 -51.79
C ARG A 5 -11.52 12.85 -53.25
N HIS A 6 -12.68 12.76 -53.88
CA HIS A 6 -13.02 13.17 -55.25
C HIS A 6 -12.87 14.68 -55.52
N ALA A 7 -11.67 15.25 -55.34
CA ALA A 7 -11.38 16.56 -55.91
C ALA A 7 -11.07 16.38 -57.41
N GLN A 8 -11.70 17.18 -58.27
CA GLN A 8 -11.42 17.20 -59.69
C GLN A 8 -9.95 17.62 -59.86
N LEU A 9 -9.09 16.70 -60.32
CA LEU A 9 -7.63 16.90 -60.35
C LEU A 9 -7.21 18.00 -61.35
N PHE A 10 -8.05 18.24 -62.35
CA PHE A 10 -7.90 19.31 -63.32
C PHE A 10 -9.15 20.19 -63.22
N ASP A 11 -8.95 21.44 -62.80
CA ASP A 11 -9.92 22.48 -63.09
C ASP A 11 -9.85 22.79 -64.59
N GLY A 12 -10.92 23.28 -65.20
CA GLY A 12 -10.91 23.67 -66.63
C GLY A 12 -9.92 24.79 -66.99
N GLN A 13 -9.05 25.20 -66.05
CA GLN A 13 -7.99 26.18 -66.19
C GLN A 13 -6.60 25.53 -66.26
N THR A 14 -6.48 24.22 -66.02
CA THR A 14 -5.19 23.52 -66.09
C THR A 14 -4.79 23.28 -67.55
N GLU A 15 -3.81 24.03 -68.04
CA GLU A 15 -3.22 23.85 -69.37
C GLU A 15 -2.06 22.84 -69.31
N VAL A 16 -2.20 21.72 -70.01
CA VAL A 16 -1.13 20.71 -70.12
C VAL A 16 -0.13 21.15 -71.18
N ILE A 17 0.98 21.74 -70.74
CA ILE A 17 2.07 22.17 -71.63
C ILE A 17 2.97 20.98 -71.95
N VAL A 18 2.87 20.46 -73.17
CA VAL A 18 3.79 19.43 -73.69
C VAL A 18 4.86 20.12 -74.55
N PRO A 19 6.16 19.99 -74.21
CA PRO A 19 7.23 20.52 -75.05
C PRO A 19 7.14 20.01 -76.49
N GLU A 20 7.39 20.87 -77.48
CA GLU A 20 7.22 20.55 -78.92
C GLU A 20 7.99 19.28 -79.34
N ALA A 21 9.19 19.08 -78.78
CA ALA A 21 9.99 17.88 -79.01
C ALA A 21 9.29 16.60 -78.52
N LYS A 22 8.60 16.65 -77.37
CA LYS A 22 7.84 15.51 -76.85
C LYS A 22 6.54 15.30 -77.62
N LYS A 23 5.91 16.37 -78.07
CA LYS A 23 4.72 16.31 -78.92
C LYS A 23 5.02 15.61 -80.24
N ALA A 24 6.11 16.00 -80.92
CA ALA A 24 6.56 15.35 -82.14
C ALA A 24 6.84 13.84 -81.96
N ILE A 25 7.43 13.44 -80.83
CA ILE A 25 7.67 12.03 -80.50
C ILE A 25 6.36 11.27 -80.26
N LEU A 26 5.40 11.86 -79.53
CA LEU A 26 4.11 11.22 -79.27
C LEU A 26 3.28 11.07 -80.56
N ASP A 27 3.31 12.08 -81.44
CA ASP A 27 2.65 12.03 -82.74
C ASP A 27 3.28 10.95 -83.64
N ASP A 28 4.61 10.78 -83.63
CA ASP A 28 5.34 9.74 -84.37
C ASP A 28 5.08 8.31 -83.83
N MET A 29 4.93 8.15 -82.52
CA MET A 29 4.57 6.86 -81.90
C MET A 29 3.18 6.36 -82.29
N GLY A 30 2.22 7.27 -82.49
CA GLY A 30 0.83 6.94 -82.78
C GLY A 30 0.03 6.42 -81.58
N PRO A 31 -1.32 6.48 -81.66
CA PRO A 31 -2.20 6.28 -80.50
C PRO A 31 -2.18 4.85 -79.93
N GLU A 32 -2.03 3.83 -80.77
CA GLU A 32 -1.99 2.42 -80.31
C GLU A 32 -0.70 2.09 -79.56
N ALA A 33 0.45 2.62 -79.99
CA ALA A 33 1.70 2.42 -79.27
C ALA A 33 1.67 3.10 -77.89
N ILE A 34 1.16 4.34 -77.82
CA ILE A 34 0.98 5.06 -76.56
C ILE A 34 0.06 4.29 -75.62
N LYS A 35 -1.06 3.75 -76.13
CA LYS A 35 -2.01 2.95 -75.34
C LYS A 35 -1.37 1.68 -74.78
N ASN A 36 -0.61 0.95 -75.59
CA ASN A 36 0.07 -0.28 -75.17
C ASN A 36 1.15 0.01 -74.12
N GLU A 37 1.98 1.04 -74.33
CA GLU A 37 3.00 1.46 -73.36
C GLU A 37 2.35 1.93 -72.05
N THR A 38 1.24 2.67 -72.14
CA THR A 38 0.46 3.09 -70.98
C THR A 38 -0.10 1.89 -70.21
N ALA A 39 -0.62 0.88 -70.92
CA ALA A 39 -1.11 -0.35 -70.28
C ALA A 39 0.02 -1.12 -69.58
N ASN A 40 1.17 -1.26 -70.24
CA ASN A 40 2.36 -1.91 -69.66
C ASN A 40 2.84 -1.17 -68.40
N SER A 41 2.98 0.15 -68.50
CA SER A 41 3.37 1.01 -67.38
C SER A 41 2.35 0.96 -66.24
N SER A 42 1.05 0.92 -66.53
CA SER A 42 -0.01 0.80 -65.52
C SER A 42 0.11 -0.51 -64.75
N VAL A 43 0.36 -1.63 -65.44
CA VAL A 43 0.57 -2.93 -64.79
C VAL A 43 1.79 -2.89 -63.85
N ALA A 44 2.88 -2.24 -64.27
CA ALA A 44 4.07 -2.10 -63.42
C ALA A 44 3.76 -1.27 -62.16
N VAL A 45 3.03 -0.16 -62.30
CA VAL A 45 2.61 0.68 -61.16
C VAL A 45 1.70 -0.09 -60.20
N PHE A 46 0.75 -0.88 -60.71
CA PHE A 46 -0.10 -1.71 -59.85
C PHE A 46 0.70 -2.75 -59.06
N LYS A 47 1.67 -3.42 -59.69
CA LYS A 47 2.55 -4.37 -58.97
C LYS A 47 3.37 -3.69 -57.87
N LEU A 48 3.89 -2.49 -58.13
CA LEU A 48 4.60 -1.71 -57.11
C LEU A 48 3.67 -1.32 -55.96
N LEU A 49 2.43 -0.91 -56.27
CA LEU A 49 1.43 -0.58 -55.27
C LEU A 49 1.08 -1.79 -54.38
N ASP A 50 0.92 -2.98 -54.97
CA ASP A 50 0.66 -4.21 -54.21
C ASP A 50 1.83 -4.54 -53.26
N ILE A 51 3.07 -4.40 -53.73
CA ILE A 51 4.26 -4.61 -52.90
C ILE A 51 4.30 -3.60 -51.75
N VAL A 52 4.08 -2.31 -52.02
CA VAL A 52 4.07 -1.26 -51.01
C VAL A 52 2.97 -1.52 -49.97
N ASN A 53 1.76 -1.87 -50.39
CA ASN A 53 0.67 -2.21 -49.47
C ASN A 53 1.02 -3.41 -48.59
N TYR A 54 1.61 -4.46 -49.16
CA TYR A 54 2.06 -5.63 -48.41
C TYR A 54 3.15 -5.27 -47.37
N LEU A 55 4.16 -4.48 -47.77
CA LEU A 55 5.24 -4.04 -46.88
C LEU A 55 4.70 -3.15 -45.75
N ASN A 56 3.81 -2.19 -46.07
CA ASN A 56 3.18 -1.32 -45.08
C ASN A 56 2.39 -2.12 -44.03
N GLY A 57 1.64 -3.15 -44.47
CA GLY A 57 0.92 -4.03 -43.57
C GLY A 57 1.85 -4.80 -42.62
N ARG A 58 2.99 -5.27 -43.12
CA ARG A 58 4.01 -5.95 -42.30
C ARG A 58 4.69 -5.01 -41.31
N GLU A 59 5.06 -3.81 -41.74
CA GLU A 59 5.69 -2.81 -40.89
C GLU A 59 4.77 -2.43 -39.72
N PHE A 60 3.48 -2.19 -39.99
CA PHE A 60 2.50 -1.90 -38.95
C PHE A 60 2.42 -3.01 -37.89
N GLN A 61 2.41 -4.28 -38.32
CA GLN A 61 2.40 -5.42 -37.40
C GLN A 61 3.70 -5.50 -36.58
N TYR A 62 4.85 -5.22 -37.19
CA TYR A 62 6.13 -5.18 -36.49
C TYR A 62 6.16 -4.10 -35.41
N LEU A 63 5.71 -2.88 -35.74
CA LEU A 63 5.62 -1.76 -34.80
C LEU A 63 4.72 -2.11 -33.60
N ARG A 64 3.53 -2.67 -33.84
CA ARG A 64 2.64 -3.13 -32.76
C ARG A 64 3.30 -4.16 -31.84
N LYS A 65 4.02 -5.13 -32.40
CA LYS A 65 4.73 -6.15 -31.61
C LYS A 65 5.87 -5.54 -30.81
N LYS A 66 6.63 -4.61 -31.40
CA LYS A 66 7.70 -3.88 -30.73
C LYS A 66 7.17 -3.09 -29.54
N ASP A 67 6.09 -2.35 -29.71
CA ASP A 67 5.46 -1.56 -28.64
C ASP A 67 4.93 -2.46 -27.53
N ALA A 68 4.31 -3.60 -27.88
CA ALA A 68 3.85 -4.58 -26.90
C ALA A 68 5.02 -5.21 -26.12
N ALA A 69 6.13 -5.53 -26.79
CA ALA A 69 7.33 -6.06 -26.15
C ALA A 69 7.99 -5.02 -25.24
N GLN A 70 8.02 -3.75 -25.65
CA GLN A 70 8.54 -2.66 -24.83
C GLN A 70 7.71 -2.46 -23.57
N LYS A 71 6.37 -2.42 -23.68
CA LYS A 71 5.49 -2.35 -22.50
C LYS A 71 5.69 -3.54 -21.57
N LYS A 72 5.81 -4.76 -22.12
CA LYS A 72 6.12 -5.95 -21.30
C LYS A 72 7.45 -5.81 -20.57
N LYS A 73 8.48 -5.30 -21.25
CA LYS A 73 9.79 -5.05 -20.63
C LYS A 73 9.68 -4.03 -19.50
N GLU A 74 8.97 -2.93 -19.71
CA GLU A 74 8.71 -1.93 -18.66
C GLU A 74 8.01 -2.56 -17.46
N PHE A 75 6.95 -3.34 -17.68
CA PHE A 75 6.28 -4.08 -16.60
C PHE A 75 7.21 -5.03 -15.84
N VAL A 76 8.03 -5.81 -16.54
CA VAL A 76 9.01 -6.71 -15.89
C VAL A 76 9.98 -5.91 -15.02
N THR A 77 10.53 -4.80 -15.52
CA THR A 77 11.43 -3.97 -14.71
C THR A 77 10.75 -3.38 -13.49
N THR A 78 9.48 -2.97 -13.60
CA THR A 78 8.72 -2.50 -12.43
C THR A 78 8.49 -3.62 -11.42
N LEU A 79 8.16 -4.83 -11.89
CA LEU A 79 7.97 -5.99 -11.02
C LEU A 79 9.25 -6.33 -10.25
N GLU A 80 10.39 -6.43 -10.94
CA GLU A 80 11.70 -6.67 -10.32
C GLU A 80 12.01 -5.63 -9.23
N THR A 81 11.74 -4.36 -9.48
CA THR A 81 11.96 -3.30 -8.47
C THR A 81 11.01 -3.43 -7.28
N THR A 82 9.77 -3.85 -7.50
CA THR A 82 8.80 -4.04 -6.41
C THR A 82 9.09 -5.29 -5.59
N GLU A 83 9.57 -6.37 -6.21
CA GLU A 83 10.01 -7.58 -5.53
C GLU A 83 11.23 -7.30 -4.64
N ALA A 84 12.19 -6.52 -5.13
CA ALA A 84 13.33 -6.08 -4.32
C ALA A 84 12.89 -5.29 -3.07
N LYS A 85 12.00 -4.31 -3.24
CA LYS A 85 11.44 -3.54 -2.12
C LYS A 85 10.66 -4.41 -1.13
N LEU A 86 9.91 -5.39 -1.64
CA LEU A 86 9.17 -6.33 -0.80
C LEU A 86 10.12 -7.21 0.03
N ALA A 87 11.24 -7.65 -0.56
CA ALA A 87 12.26 -8.41 0.16
C ALA A 87 12.87 -7.61 1.33
N ASP A 88 13.11 -6.31 1.15
CA ASP A 88 13.60 -5.43 2.22
C ASP A 88 12.57 -5.26 3.34
N VAL A 89 11.30 -5.00 2.99
CA VAL A 89 10.19 -4.91 3.96
C VAL A 89 10.02 -6.20 4.76
N VAL A 90 10.19 -7.35 4.11
CA VAL A 90 10.13 -8.66 4.79
C VAL A 90 11.26 -8.81 5.81
N LYS A 91 12.49 -8.42 5.48
CA LYS A 91 13.61 -8.44 6.43
C LYS A 91 13.37 -7.53 7.62
N GLU A 92 12.84 -6.33 7.38
CA GLU A 92 12.50 -5.39 8.45
C GLU A 92 11.42 -5.94 9.39
N ARG A 93 10.35 -6.52 8.81
CA ARG A 93 9.28 -7.18 9.57
C ARG A 93 9.83 -8.30 10.45
N ASP A 94 10.69 -9.16 9.91
CA ASP A 94 11.25 -10.27 10.66
C ASP A 94 12.16 -9.79 11.80
N GLY A 95 12.93 -8.73 11.58
CA GLY A 95 13.69 -8.06 12.64
C GLY A 95 12.81 -7.45 13.74
N LEU A 96 11.67 -6.85 13.37
CA LEU A 96 10.70 -6.33 14.34
C LEU A 96 10.01 -7.44 15.13
N LEU A 97 9.63 -8.55 14.48
CA LEU A 97 9.04 -9.71 15.15
C LEU A 97 9.98 -10.27 16.22
N GLN A 98 11.27 -10.36 15.92
CA GLN A 98 12.27 -10.80 16.89
C GLN A 98 12.35 -9.88 18.11
N ARG A 99 12.34 -8.54 17.90
CA ARG A 99 12.32 -7.58 19.01
C ARG A 99 11.05 -7.63 19.84
N VAL A 100 9.89 -7.85 19.21
CA VAL A 100 8.61 -8.01 19.92
C VAL A 100 8.70 -9.21 20.85
N LYS A 101 9.20 -10.35 20.37
CA LYS A 101 9.38 -11.55 21.20
C LYS A 101 10.34 -11.31 22.38
N GLU A 102 11.46 -10.63 22.15
CA GLU A 102 12.40 -10.27 23.22
C GLU A 102 11.79 -9.33 24.27
N LEU A 103 10.90 -8.42 23.85
CA LEU A 103 10.18 -7.54 24.76
C LEU A 103 9.10 -8.29 25.55
N GLU A 104 8.37 -9.21 24.91
CA GLU A 104 7.41 -10.09 25.58
C GLU A 104 8.08 -10.92 26.68
N ASP A 105 9.23 -11.54 26.40
CA ASP A 105 10.00 -12.30 27.39
C ASP A 105 10.47 -11.43 28.57
N LYS A 106 10.87 -10.17 28.30
CA LYS A 106 11.25 -9.21 29.35
C LYS A 106 10.06 -8.79 30.21
N ILE A 107 8.90 -8.56 29.60
CA ILE A 107 7.67 -8.23 30.33
C ILE A 107 7.31 -9.37 31.28
N LEU A 108 7.30 -10.61 30.81
CA LEU A 108 7.02 -11.80 31.65
C LEU A 108 7.98 -11.90 32.83
N SER A 109 9.28 -11.66 32.60
CA SER A 109 10.29 -11.66 33.67
C SER A 109 10.03 -10.55 34.70
N LEU A 110 9.73 -9.33 34.25
CA LEU A 110 9.45 -8.19 35.11
C LEU A 110 8.15 -8.38 35.91
N GLU A 111 7.10 -8.90 35.30
CA GLU A 111 5.85 -9.24 35.98
C GLU A 111 6.05 -10.28 37.09
N GLY A 112 6.89 -11.29 36.85
CA GLY A 112 7.26 -12.26 37.87
C GLY A 112 8.01 -11.63 39.05
N LYS A 113 8.98 -10.75 38.76
CA LYS A 113 9.73 -10.01 39.80
C LYS A 113 8.82 -9.07 40.58
N LEU A 114 7.89 -8.38 39.91
CA LEU A 114 6.95 -7.47 40.54
C LEU A 114 6.06 -8.22 41.53
N LYS A 115 5.48 -9.36 41.14
CA LYS A 115 4.68 -10.21 42.04
C LYS A 115 5.47 -10.69 43.25
N SER A 116 6.74 -11.07 43.04
CA SER A 116 7.61 -11.46 44.17
C SER A 116 7.93 -10.28 45.09
N ALA A 117 8.19 -9.10 44.54
CA ALA A 117 8.49 -7.90 45.33
C ALA A 117 7.27 -7.43 46.13
N GLU A 118 6.07 -7.49 45.53
CA GLU A 118 4.80 -7.19 46.19
C GLU A 118 4.59 -8.08 47.42
N VAL A 119 4.80 -9.40 47.29
CA VAL A 119 4.72 -10.34 48.42
C VAL A 119 5.76 -10.01 49.51
N THR A 120 7.00 -9.69 49.13
CA THR A 120 8.04 -9.32 50.10
C THR A 120 7.69 -8.03 50.85
N LEU A 121 7.20 -7.01 50.15
CA LEU A 121 6.79 -5.75 50.77
C LEU A 121 5.63 -5.95 51.74
N MET A 122 4.63 -6.75 51.38
CA MET A 122 3.54 -7.08 52.30
C MET A 122 4.05 -7.73 53.59
N VAL A 123 5.04 -8.63 53.49
CA VAL A 123 5.65 -9.29 54.66
C VAL A 123 6.48 -8.32 55.51
N GLU A 124 7.18 -7.36 54.89
CA GLU A 124 7.90 -6.33 55.65
C GLU A 124 6.95 -5.34 56.33
N GLU A 125 5.90 -4.90 55.65
CA GLU A 125 4.88 -4.01 56.20
C GLU A 125 4.11 -4.67 57.36
N GLU A 126 3.83 -5.98 57.26
CA GLU A 126 3.26 -6.76 58.37
C GLU A 126 4.17 -6.78 59.61
N LYS A 127 5.49 -6.94 59.43
CA LYS A 127 6.45 -6.91 60.54
C LYS A 127 6.56 -5.55 61.20
N GLU A 128 6.42 -4.47 60.43
CA GLU A 128 6.42 -3.10 60.97
C GLU A 128 5.12 -2.78 61.72
N ALA A 129 3.98 -3.25 61.20
CA ALA A 129 2.68 -3.04 61.82
C ALA A 129 2.45 -3.91 63.09
N ASP A 130 3.04 -5.10 63.16
CA ASP A 130 2.95 -6.02 64.30
C ASP A 130 4.32 -6.37 64.86
N LEU A 131 4.97 -5.38 65.50
CA LEU A 131 6.25 -5.56 66.19
C LEU A 131 6.21 -6.64 67.28
N SER A 132 5.03 -6.90 67.84
CA SER A 132 4.80 -7.90 68.90
C SER A 132 4.59 -9.32 68.38
N GLY A 133 4.35 -9.49 67.08
CA GLY A 133 4.04 -10.78 66.48
C GLY A 133 2.73 -11.42 66.97
N ILE A 134 1.79 -10.62 67.47
CA ILE A 134 0.53 -11.13 68.06
C ILE A 134 -0.44 -11.59 66.96
N TYR A 135 -0.34 -11.01 65.78
CA TYR A 135 -1.25 -11.18 64.66
C TYR A 135 -0.71 -12.11 63.57
N THR A 136 0.58 -12.46 63.62
CA THR A 136 1.28 -13.27 62.61
C THR A 136 0.74 -14.69 62.46
N GLU A 137 0.18 -15.28 63.52
CA GLU A 137 -0.48 -16.59 63.48
C GLU A 137 -2.01 -16.50 63.41
N SER A 138 -2.58 -15.29 63.45
CA SER A 138 -4.03 -15.11 63.39
C SER A 138 -4.54 -15.39 61.99
N SER A 139 -5.57 -16.22 61.88
CA SER A 139 -6.25 -16.42 60.60
C SER A 139 -6.94 -15.13 60.14
N ARG A 140 -7.19 -15.01 58.83
CA ARG A 140 -7.94 -13.87 58.27
C ARG A 140 -9.29 -13.67 58.97
N ALA A 141 -9.98 -14.76 59.34
CA ALA A 141 -11.25 -14.68 60.03
C ALA A 141 -11.10 -14.07 61.43
N GLU A 142 -10.10 -14.52 62.21
CA GLU A 142 -9.82 -13.99 63.54
C GLU A 142 -9.40 -12.52 63.52
N LEU A 143 -8.60 -12.11 62.52
CA LEU A 143 -8.22 -10.72 62.33
C LEU A 143 -9.45 -9.84 62.02
N ILE A 144 -10.33 -10.30 61.14
CA ILE A 144 -11.58 -9.60 60.82
C ILE A 144 -12.44 -9.45 62.08
N THR A 145 -12.57 -10.50 62.90
CA THR A 145 -13.32 -10.43 64.16
C THR A 145 -12.73 -9.39 65.12
N LYS A 146 -11.40 -9.39 65.32
CA LYS A 146 -10.73 -8.41 66.18
C LYS A 146 -10.92 -6.97 65.68
N ILE A 147 -10.87 -6.73 64.36
CA ILE A 147 -11.15 -5.40 63.79
C ILE A 147 -12.56 -4.95 64.18
N PHE A 148 -13.58 -5.81 63.99
CA PHE A 148 -14.95 -5.48 64.36
C PHE A 148 -15.12 -5.24 65.87
N GLU A 149 -14.44 -6.00 66.73
CA GLU A 149 -14.46 -5.78 68.18
C GLU A 149 -13.85 -4.42 68.56
N VAL A 150 -12.70 -4.06 67.99
CA VAL A 150 -12.07 -2.76 68.24
C VAL A 150 -12.94 -1.61 67.72
N GLU A 151 -13.50 -1.74 66.51
CA GLU A 151 -14.42 -0.74 65.96
C GLU A 151 -15.65 -0.55 66.86
N TYR A 152 -16.25 -1.64 67.33
CA TYR A 152 -17.40 -1.60 68.21
C TYR A 152 -17.09 -0.88 69.54
N THR A 153 -15.97 -1.23 70.17
CA THR A 153 -15.55 -0.59 71.44
C THR A 153 -15.21 0.89 71.27
N MET A 154 -14.57 1.27 70.17
CA MET A 154 -14.31 2.68 69.85
C MET A 154 -15.61 3.47 69.65
N ILE A 155 -16.60 2.89 68.96
CA ILE A 155 -17.92 3.51 68.77
C ILE A 155 -18.65 3.69 70.10
N GLU A 156 -18.67 2.67 70.96
CA GLU A 156 -19.30 2.79 72.29
C GLU A 156 -18.61 3.87 73.13
N ALA A 157 -17.28 3.90 73.14
CA ALA A 157 -16.52 4.92 73.87
C ALA A 157 -16.83 6.33 73.36
N ALA A 158 -16.83 6.54 72.05
CA ALA A 158 -17.18 7.84 71.44
C ALA A 158 -18.63 8.24 71.72
N SER A 159 -19.57 7.29 71.64
CA SER A 159 -20.98 7.53 71.98
C SER A 159 -21.14 7.92 73.45
N SER A 160 -20.46 7.24 74.36
CA SER A 160 -20.48 7.58 75.78
C SER A 160 -19.84 8.94 76.06
N GLN A 161 -18.74 9.28 75.39
CA GLN A 161 -18.13 10.61 75.48
C GLN A 161 -19.06 11.70 74.98
N PHE A 162 -19.76 11.47 73.86
CA PHE A 162 -20.76 12.40 73.32
C PHE A 162 -21.91 12.61 74.32
N HIS A 163 -22.47 11.52 74.87
CA HIS A 163 -23.53 11.63 75.87
C HIS A 163 -23.08 12.39 77.12
N ASN A 164 -21.84 12.16 77.57
CA ASN A 164 -21.27 12.87 78.70
C ASN A 164 -21.09 14.37 78.38
N ALA A 165 -20.52 14.73 77.24
CA ALA A 165 -20.39 16.12 76.80
C ALA A 165 -21.75 16.84 76.67
N VAL A 166 -22.76 16.16 76.11
CA VAL A 166 -24.14 16.68 76.03
C VAL A 166 -24.74 16.88 77.41
N ALA A 167 -24.50 15.96 78.35
CA ALA A 167 -24.97 16.10 79.73
C ALA A 167 -24.31 17.30 80.43
N GLN A 168 -23.01 17.52 80.22
CA GLN A 168 -22.31 18.69 80.75
C GLN A 168 -22.87 20.01 80.19
N LEU A 169 -23.17 20.07 78.89
CA LEU A 169 -23.77 21.25 78.26
C LEU A 169 -25.19 21.55 78.74
N ARG A 170 -25.97 20.53 79.09
CA ARG A 170 -27.34 20.70 79.64
C ARG A 170 -27.37 21.11 81.11
N ALA A 171 -26.25 20.99 81.82
CA ALA A 171 -26.13 21.36 83.23
C ALA A 171 -25.67 22.82 83.45
N LEU A 172 -25.36 23.54 82.35
CA LEU A 172 -25.16 24.99 82.30
C LEU A 172 -26.49 25.71 82.10
#